data_AF-A0A8H9M3G7-F1
#
_entry.id   AF-A0A8H9M3G7-F1
#
_cell.length_a   1.000
_cell.length_b   1.000
_cell.length_c   1.000
_cell.angle_alpha   90.00
_cell.angle_beta   90.00
_cell.angle_gamma   90.00
#
_symmetry.space_group_name_H-M   'P 1'
#
loop_
_entity.id
_entity.type
_entity.pdbx_description
1 polymer ?
#
loop_
_entity_poly.entity_id
_entity_poly.type
_entity_poly.pdbx_seq_one_letter_code
_entity_poly.pdbx_strand_id
1 'polypeptide(L)'
;MGSLIELHAPLNSSALSLLLPALSTLQAERLRVLVAPPYQPMQQLWRGAPPARQNSSQEKGDLPARLLWIRSQHLNDTLWASAQALRHGHCAAVLAWLPTQVPLAALRQLQLLASHSDSLFFCLRPSHSQANSPAPLRLELQTRQDSQGLAWLDVHIRKRRGPPCLESIALALHPTLMPPTAIPSHVPVPATAPEPVYA
;
A
#
# COMPACT_ATOMS: atom_id res chain seq x y z
N MET A 1 17.60 -3.19 3.00
CA MET A 1 16.96 -3.71 4.24
C MET A 1 15.59 -3.10 4.36
N GLY A 2 14.55 -3.90 4.10
CA GLY A 2 13.16 -3.48 4.22
C GLY A 2 12.76 -3.22 5.67
N SER A 3 11.63 -2.54 5.86
CA SER A 3 11.06 -2.25 7.17
C SER A 3 9.54 -2.27 7.09
N LEU A 4 8.91 -2.75 8.16
CA LEU A 4 7.48 -2.55 8.38
C LEU A 4 7.21 -1.09 8.72
N ILE A 5 6.30 -0.46 7.99
CA ILE A 5 5.78 0.89 8.25
C ILE A 5 4.27 0.74 8.45
N GLU A 6 3.76 1.19 9.59
CA GLU A 6 2.33 1.19 9.84
C GLU A 6 1.70 2.55 9.59
N LEU A 7 0.60 2.54 8.86
CA LEU A 7 -0.21 3.71 8.54
C LEU A 7 -1.60 3.53 9.15
N HIS A 8 -1.92 4.37 10.13
CA HIS A 8 -3.25 4.51 10.69
C HIS A 8 -3.99 5.56 9.90
N ALA A 9 -4.90 5.13 9.03
CA ALA A 9 -5.62 6.02 8.14
C ALA A 9 -7.12 5.69 8.14
N PRO A 10 -7.97 6.68 7.83
CA PRO A 10 -9.36 6.39 7.44
C PRO A 10 -9.38 5.41 6.26
N LEU A 11 -10.48 4.65 6.10
CA LEU A 11 -10.70 3.76 4.96
C LEU A 11 -11.01 4.58 3.68
N ASN A 12 -10.09 5.44 3.30
CA ASN A 12 -10.13 6.23 2.10
C ASN A 12 -8.77 6.12 1.38
N SER A 13 -8.62 6.89 0.30
CA SER A 13 -7.43 6.90 -0.53
C SER A 13 -6.30 7.79 -0.02
N SER A 14 -6.47 8.46 1.12
CA SER A 14 -5.51 9.43 1.64
C SER A 14 -4.14 8.81 1.92
N ALA A 15 -4.13 7.56 2.41
CA ALA A 15 -2.88 6.82 2.62
C ALA A 15 -2.13 6.55 1.33
N LEU A 16 -2.83 6.31 0.21
CA LEU A 16 -2.17 6.18 -1.08
C LEU A 16 -1.62 7.52 -1.56
N SER A 17 -2.34 8.63 -1.36
CA SER A 17 -1.84 9.97 -1.68
C SER A 17 -0.44 10.24 -1.09
N LEU A 18 -0.22 9.82 0.17
CA LEU A 18 1.09 9.88 0.82
C LEU A 18 2.13 8.94 0.19
N LEU A 19 1.71 7.72 -0.18
CA LEU A 19 2.62 6.68 -0.66
C LEU A 19 2.98 6.81 -2.14
N LEU A 20 2.12 7.40 -2.97
CA LEU A 20 2.29 7.47 -4.41
C LEU A 20 3.65 8.06 -4.83
N PRO A 21 4.13 9.19 -4.27
CA PRO A 21 5.47 9.71 -4.58
C PRO A 21 6.60 8.75 -4.23
N ALA A 22 6.48 8.03 -3.11
CA ALA A 22 7.49 7.03 -2.74
C ALA A 22 7.45 5.84 -3.71
N LEU A 23 6.26 5.40 -4.12
CA LEU A 23 6.09 4.27 -5.03
C LEU A 23 6.54 4.55 -6.47
N SER A 24 6.47 5.81 -6.92
CA SER A 24 6.95 6.24 -8.25
C SER A 24 8.47 6.31 -8.35
N THR A 25 9.18 6.49 -7.24
CA THR A 25 10.66 6.42 -7.20
C THR A 25 11.22 5.00 -7.29
N LEU A 26 10.39 3.97 -7.07
CA LEU A 26 10.83 2.58 -7.11
C LEU A 26 11.03 2.11 -8.56
N GLN A 27 11.92 1.14 -8.76
CA GLN A 27 12.19 0.54 -10.08
C GLN A 27 10.90 0.07 -10.78
N ALA A 28 10.73 0.43 -12.05
CA ALA A 28 9.52 0.10 -12.83
C ALA A 28 9.33 -1.41 -13.03
N GLU A 29 10.42 -2.18 -13.08
CA GLU A 29 10.42 -3.63 -13.33
C GLU A 29 10.03 -4.46 -12.11
N ARG A 30 10.05 -3.90 -10.90
CA ARG A 30 9.71 -4.64 -9.68
C ARG A 30 8.23 -4.52 -9.36
N LEU A 31 7.63 -5.58 -8.82
CA LEU A 31 6.20 -5.64 -8.52
C LEU A 31 5.83 -4.70 -7.36
N ARG A 32 4.65 -4.09 -7.45
CA ARG A 32 3.97 -3.47 -6.30
C ARG A 32 2.76 -4.31 -5.98
N VAL A 33 2.71 -4.85 -4.76
CA VAL A 33 1.64 -5.77 -4.36
C VAL A 33 0.68 -5.05 -3.44
N LEU A 34 -0.61 -5.04 -3.81
CA LEU A 34 -1.71 -4.54 -2.98
C LEU A 34 -2.49 -5.74 -2.45
N VAL A 35 -2.51 -5.92 -1.13
CA VAL A 35 -3.19 -7.06 -0.48
C VAL A 35 -4.41 -6.56 0.28
N ALA A 36 -5.57 -7.08 -0.10
CA ALA A 36 -6.88 -6.76 0.48
C ALA A 36 -7.26 -5.26 0.52
N PRO A 37 -6.97 -4.43 -0.52
CA PRO A 37 -7.41 -3.03 -0.49
C PRO A 37 -8.94 -2.95 -0.38
N PRO A 38 -9.48 -2.02 0.45
CA PRO A 38 -10.92 -1.90 0.70
C PRO A 38 -11.68 -1.25 -0.47
N TYR A 39 -10.96 -0.73 -1.45
CA TYR A 39 -11.46 -0.15 -2.68
C TYR A 39 -10.81 -0.81 -3.88
N GLN A 40 -11.48 -0.78 -5.03
CA GLN A 40 -10.86 -1.21 -6.28
C GLN A 40 -9.78 -0.17 -6.65
N PRO A 41 -8.49 -0.56 -6.74
CA PRO A 41 -7.49 0.34 -7.30
C PRO A 41 -7.90 0.64 -8.75
N MET A 42 -8.15 1.92 -9.09
CA MET A 42 -8.43 2.31 -10.47
C MET A 42 -7.22 1.92 -11.33
N GLN A 43 -7.36 0.82 -12.08
CA GLN A 43 -6.30 0.27 -12.93
C GLN A 43 -5.70 1.33 -13.87
N GLN A 44 -6.48 2.34 -14.26
CA GLN A 44 -6.06 3.44 -15.13
C GLN A 44 -5.00 4.36 -14.51
N LEU A 45 -5.07 4.65 -13.20
CA LEU A 45 -4.07 5.48 -12.53
C LEU A 45 -2.75 4.73 -12.30
N TRP A 46 -2.81 3.40 -12.21
CA TRP A 46 -1.65 2.53 -12.01
C TRP A 46 -1.04 1.99 -13.31
N ARG A 47 -1.74 2.18 -14.44
CA ARG A 47 -1.19 1.92 -15.75
C ARG A 47 -0.21 3.04 -16.06
N GLY A 48 1.06 2.81 -15.74
CA GLY A 48 2.13 3.59 -16.32
C GLY A 48 1.95 3.65 -17.83
N ALA A 49 2.23 4.80 -18.42
CA ALA A 49 2.28 4.93 -19.86
C ALA A 49 3.08 3.76 -20.44
N PRO A 50 2.61 3.13 -21.54
CA PRO A 50 3.43 2.15 -22.23
C PRO A 50 4.81 2.76 -22.52
N PRO A 51 5.90 1.98 -22.57
CA PRO A 51 7.23 2.50 -22.84
C PRO A 51 7.32 3.00 -24.29
N ALA A 52 6.71 4.15 -24.56
CA ALA A 52 6.67 4.83 -25.82
C ALA A 52 7.23 6.23 -25.61
N ARG A 53 8.53 6.34 -25.85
CA ARG A 53 9.31 7.56 -26.14
C ARG A 53 9.45 8.57 -24.99
N GLN A 54 10.68 8.59 -24.46
CA GLN A 54 11.21 9.61 -23.57
C GLN A 54 11.35 10.96 -24.27
N ASN A 55 10.24 11.66 -24.49
CA ASN A 55 10.27 12.93 -25.23
C ASN A 55 9.17 13.89 -24.71
N SER A 56 9.16 14.22 -23.42
CA SER A 56 8.67 15.52 -22.94
C SER A 56 8.80 15.61 -21.42
N SER A 57 9.46 16.68 -21.00
CA SER A 57 9.42 17.22 -19.65
C SER A 57 8.02 17.73 -19.33
N GLN A 58 7.17 16.88 -18.75
CA GLN A 58 5.94 17.28 -18.07
C GLN A 58 5.62 16.27 -16.95
N GLU A 59 5.80 16.75 -15.72
CA GLU A 59 5.31 16.25 -14.42
C GLU A 59 5.01 14.74 -14.31
N LYS A 60 6.05 13.99 -13.91
CA LYS A 60 6.03 12.56 -13.55
C LYS A 60 5.11 12.27 -12.36
N GLY A 61 3.83 12.08 -12.63
CA GLY A 61 2.84 11.45 -11.74
C GLY A 61 2.52 10.00 -12.11
N ASP A 62 3.31 9.41 -13.02
CA ASP A 62 2.97 8.14 -13.65
C ASP A 62 3.33 6.95 -12.75
N LEU A 63 2.35 6.10 -12.48
CA LEU A 63 2.55 4.93 -11.63
C LEU A 63 3.14 3.76 -12.43
N PRO A 64 3.90 2.89 -11.80
CA PRO A 64 4.72 1.90 -12.51
C PRO A 64 3.93 0.68 -12.98
N ALA A 65 4.26 0.19 -14.18
CA ALA A 65 3.50 -0.76 -14.98
C ALA A 65 3.31 -2.19 -14.41
N ARG A 66 3.78 -2.50 -13.19
CA ARG A 66 3.73 -3.85 -12.60
C ARG A 66 3.05 -3.86 -11.23
N LEU A 67 1.72 -3.74 -11.24
CA LEU A 67 0.86 -3.84 -10.06
C LEU A 67 0.26 -5.25 -9.96
N LEU A 68 0.38 -5.89 -8.80
CA LEU A 68 -0.34 -7.11 -8.44
C LEU A 68 -1.39 -6.78 -7.37
N TRP A 69 -2.65 -6.98 -7.69
CA TRP A 69 -3.74 -6.83 -6.73
C TRP A 69 -4.24 -8.19 -6.25
N ILE A 70 -4.07 -8.45 -4.96
CA ILE A 70 -4.57 -9.65 -4.29
C ILE A 70 -5.83 -9.27 -3.51
N ARG A 71 -6.97 -9.82 -3.92
CA ARG A 71 -8.24 -9.67 -3.21
C ARG A 71 -8.32 -10.74 -2.12
N SER A 72 -8.69 -10.33 -0.92
CA SER A 72 -8.97 -11.25 0.17
C SER A 72 -10.03 -10.65 1.09
N GLN A 73 -10.88 -11.51 1.63
CA GLN A 73 -11.90 -11.16 2.63
C GLN A 73 -11.55 -11.71 4.02
N HIS A 74 -10.54 -12.57 4.11
CA HIS A 74 -10.15 -13.23 5.36
C HIS A 74 -8.78 -12.74 5.83
N LEU A 75 -8.66 -12.53 7.14
CA LEU A 75 -7.41 -12.08 7.76
C LEU A 75 -6.24 -13.04 7.47
N ASN A 76 -6.47 -14.35 7.60
CA ASN A 76 -5.42 -15.35 7.41
C ASN A 76 -4.85 -15.33 5.99
N ASP A 77 -5.71 -15.23 4.98
CA ASP A 77 -5.32 -15.15 3.57
C ASP A 77 -4.55 -13.85 3.29
N THR A 78 -4.99 -12.73 3.87
CA THR A 78 -4.33 -11.42 3.77
C THR A 78 -2.92 -11.48 4.38
N LEU A 79 -2.79 -12.06 5.57
CA LEU A 79 -1.50 -12.25 6.24
C LEU A 79 -0.59 -13.20 5.44
N TRP A 80 -1.14 -14.31 4.95
CA TRP A 80 -0.39 -15.29 4.17
C TRP A 80 0.10 -14.70 2.86
N ALA A 81 -0.77 -14.01 2.10
CA ALA A 81 -0.40 -13.36 0.85
C ALA A 81 0.66 -12.28 1.06
N SER A 82 0.53 -11.48 2.12
CA SER A 82 1.55 -10.49 2.50
C SER A 82 2.88 -11.16 2.82
N ALA A 83 2.86 -12.27 3.57
CA ALA A 83 4.06 -13.02 3.91
C ALA A 83 4.72 -13.64 2.67
N GLN A 84 3.95 -14.17 1.72
CA GLN A 84 4.50 -14.69 0.46
C GLN A 84 5.12 -13.59 -0.40
N ALA A 85 4.44 -12.44 -0.54
CA ALA A 85 4.96 -11.30 -1.29
C ALA A 85 6.31 -10.80 -0.73
N LEU A 86 6.48 -10.84 0.59
CA LEU A 86 7.74 -10.47 1.26
C LEU A 86 8.82 -11.56 1.11
N ARG A 87 8.46 -12.86 1.19
CA ARG A 87 9.41 -13.98 1.07
C ARG A 87 10.08 -14.05 -0.30
N HIS A 88 9.33 -13.79 -1.36
CA HIS A 88 9.82 -14.00 -2.72
C HIS A 88 10.71 -12.86 -3.25
N GLY A 89 10.84 -11.73 -2.56
CA GLY A 89 11.83 -10.67 -2.87
C GLY A 89 11.65 -9.92 -4.20
N HIS A 90 10.77 -10.37 -5.10
CA HIS A 90 10.53 -9.76 -6.42
C HIS A 90 9.69 -8.47 -6.37
N CYS A 91 9.19 -8.09 -5.20
CA CYS A 91 8.36 -6.91 -5.00
C CYS A 91 9.20 -5.72 -4.55
N ALA A 92 9.03 -4.55 -5.15
CA ALA A 92 9.62 -3.31 -4.61
C ALA A 92 8.83 -2.80 -3.40
N ALA A 93 7.51 -2.97 -3.41
CA ALA A 93 6.67 -2.61 -2.27
C ALA A 93 5.49 -3.58 -2.10
N VAL A 94 5.10 -3.78 -0.85
CA VAL A 94 3.91 -4.53 -0.45
C VAL A 94 3.06 -3.61 0.43
N LEU A 95 1.81 -3.40 0.06
CA LEU A 95 0.82 -2.63 0.80
C LEU A 95 -0.27 -3.61 1.24
N ALA A 96 -0.41 -3.84 2.55
CA ALA A 96 -1.41 -4.73 3.11
C ALA A 96 -2.42 -3.94 3.94
N TRP A 97 -3.70 -4.04 3.58
CA TRP A 97 -4.79 -3.48 4.38
C TRP A 97 -5.23 -4.53 5.40
N LEU A 98 -4.94 -4.28 6.67
CA LEU A 98 -5.28 -5.18 7.75
C LEU A 98 -6.45 -4.61 8.57
N PRO A 99 -7.32 -5.48 9.12
CA PRO A 99 -8.40 -5.04 10.00
C PRO A 99 -7.85 -4.47 11.32
N THR A 100 -8.76 -3.90 12.11
CA THR A 100 -8.46 -3.30 13.43
C THR A 100 -7.74 -4.27 14.36
N GLN A 101 -8.19 -5.53 14.39
CA GLN A 101 -7.67 -6.59 15.24
C GLN A 101 -6.79 -7.55 14.44
N VAL A 102 -5.50 -7.56 14.75
CA VAL A 102 -4.53 -8.48 14.16
C VAL A 102 -3.68 -9.05 15.30
N PRO A 103 -3.46 -10.36 15.37
CA PRO A 103 -2.58 -10.96 16.36
C PRO A 103 -1.16 -10.36 16.29
N LEU A 104 -0.62 -9.96 17.44
CA LEU A 104 0.73 -9.38 17.52
C LEU A 104 1.81 -10.32 16.96
N ALA A 105 1.63 -11.64 17.13
CA ALA A 105 2.54 -12.64 16.58
C ALA A 105 2.60 -12.57 15.04
N ALA A 106 1.46 -12.40 14.37
CA ALA A 106 1.41 -12.25 12.93
C ALA A 106 2.10 -10.97 12.46
N LEU A 107 1.89 -9.85 13.16
CA LEU A 107 2.59 -8.59 12.85
C LEU A 107 4.11 -8.72 13.02
N ARG A 108 4.58 -9.43 14.06
CA ARG A 108 6.01 -9.70 14.27
C ARG A 108 6.59 -10.58 13.17
N GLN A 109 5.86 -11.61 12.75
CA GLN A 109 6.28 -12.46 11.63
C GLN A 109 6.41 -11.65 10.33
N LEU A 110 5.43 -10.79 10.02
CA LEU A 110 5.51 -9.93 8.85
C LEU A 110 6.66 -8.91 8.95
N GLN A 111 6.91 -8.33 10.12
CA GLN A 111 8.05 -7.46 10.33
C GLN A 111 9.38 -8.18 10.11
N LEU A 112 9.51 -9.41 10.60
CA LEU A 112 10.71 -10.23 10.39
C LEU A 112 10.91 -10.50 8.90
N LEU A 113 9.85 -10.85 8.17
CA LEU A 113 9.94 -11.05 6.72
C LEU A 113 10.32 -9.75 5.99
N ALA A 114 9.74 -8.62 6.39
CA ALA A 114 10.06 -7.31 5.82
C ALA A 114 11.50 -6.89 6.12
N SER A 115 12.06 -7.21 7.29
CA SER A 115 13.45 -6.88 7.61
C SER A 115 14.47 -7.68 6.80
N HIS A 116 14.08 -8.88 6.36
CA HIS A 116 14.93 -9.76 5.52
C HIS A 116 14.69 -9.56 4.03
N SER A 117 13.66 -8.80 3.63
CA SER A 117 13.41 -8.49 2.23
C SER A 117 14.05 -7.16 1.82
N ASP A 118 14.22 -6.97 0.51
CA ASP A 118 14.58 -5.67 -0.07
C ASP A 118 13.33 -4.96 -0.63
N SER A 119 12.23 -5.04 0.13
CA SER A 119 10.93 -4.49 -0.23
C SER A 119 10.47 -3.50 0.84
N LEU A 120 9.81 -2.43 0.42
CA LEU A 120 9.08 -1.57 1.36
C LEU A 120 7.79 -2.27 1.78
N PHE A 121 7.53 -2.38 3.08
CA PHE A 121 6.30 -2.97 3.58
C PHE A 121 5.45 -1.93 4.32
N PHE A 122 4.27 -1.65 3.78
CA PHE A 122 3.29 -0.77 4.38
C PHE A 122 2.09 -1.57 4.87
N CYS A 123 1.81 -1.47 6.17
CA CYS A 123 0.64 -2.04 6.80
C CYS A 123 -0.37 -0.92 7.05
N LEU A 124 -1.44 -0.90 6.28
CA LEU A 124 -2.53 0.07 6.40
C LEU A 124 -3.59 -0.47 7.34
N ARG A 125 -3.90 0.29 8.39
CA ARG A 125 -4.85 -0.09 9.44
C ARG A 125 -5.81 1.06 9.72
N PRO A 126 -7.06 0.77 10.13
CA PRO A 126 -7.99 1.81 10.57
C PRO A 126 -7.43 2.60 11.75
N SER A 127 -7.76 3.89 11.87
CA SER A 127 -7.25 4.77 12.93
C SER A 127 -7.54 4.26 14.36
N HIS A 128 -8.64 3.53 14.57
CA HIS A 128 -9.02 2.93 15.86
C HIS A 128 -8.33 1.58 16.18
N SER A 129 -7.28 1.21 15.44
CA SER A 129 -6.55 -0.03 15.64
C SER A 129 -5.78 -0.07 16.96
N GLN A 130 -5.59 -1.28 17.50
CA GLN A 130 -4.87 -1.47 18.76
C GLN A 130 -3.48 -0.83 18.73
N ALA A 131 -3.12 -0.16 19.83
CA ALA A 131 -1.86 0.57 19.97
C ALA A 131 -0.61 -0.34 20.01
N ASN A 132 -0.78 -1.65 20.18
CA ASN A 132 0.36 -2.58 20.25
C ASN A 132 0.78 -3.02 18.84
N SER A 133 1.98 -2.59 18.44
CA SER A 133 2.58 -2.95 17.16
C SER A 133 4.10 -3.00 17.25
N PRO A 134 4.75 -3.96 16.56
CA PRO A 134 6.18 -4.07 16.55
C PRO A 134 6.83 -3.13 15.50
N ALA A 135 6.04 -2.43 14.68
CA ALA A 135 6.52 -1.52 13.63
C ALA A 135 7.45 -0.41 14.17
N PRO A 136 8.64 -0.19 13.57
CA PRO A 136 9.56 0.87 13.98
C PRO A 136 9.11 2.27 13.58
N LEU A 137 8.30 2.41 12.52
CA LEU A 137 7.67 3.65 12.09
C LEU A 137 6.15 3.49 12.09
N ARG A 138 5.45 4.40 12.77
CA ARG A 138 3.99 4.47 12.80
C ARG A 138 3.54 5.89 12.50
N LEU A 139 2.70 6.03 11.50
CA LEU A 139 2.10 7.29 11.09
C LEU A 139 0.60 7.22 11.31
N GLU A 140 0.01 8.33 11.75
CA GLU A 140 -1.42 8.53 11.73
C GLU A 140 -1.75 9.64 10.75
N LEU A 141 -2.73 9.36 9.89
CA LEU A 141 -3.11 10.18 8.75
C LEU A 141 -4.52 10.72 8.98
N GLN A 142 -4.68 12.04 8.91
CA GLN A 142 -5.98 12.69 8.98
C GLN A 142 -6.14 13.61 7.77
N THR A 143 -7.23 13.44 7.03
CA THR A 143 -7.59 14.39 5.98
C THR A 143 -8.26 15.60 6.63
N ARG A 144 -7.75 16.79 6.34
CA ARG A 144 -8.24 18.07 6.85
C ARG A 144 -8.64 18.94 5.66
N GLN A 145 -9.48 19.93 5.91
CA GLN A 145 -9.90 20.91 4.91
C GLN A 145 -9.71 22.30 5.50
N ASP A 146 -9.30 23.26 4.67
CA ASP A 146 -9.26 24.67 5.05
C ASP A 146 -10.65 25.33 4.89
N SER A 147 -10.74 26.62 5.20
CA SER A 147 -11.96 27.41 5.07
C SER A 147 -12.44 27.58 3.62
N GLN A 148 -11.56 27.32 2.64
CA GLN A 148 -11.86 27.39 1.21
C GLN A 148 -12.24 26.02 0.62
N GLY A 149 -12.25 24.97 1.45
CA GLY A 149 -12.58 23.60 1.05
C GLY A 149 -11.41 22.83 0.43
N LEU A 150 -10.20 23.40 0.40
CA LEU A 150 -9.01 22.72 -0.09
C LEU A 150 -8.55 21.70 0.95
N ALA A 151 -8.47 20.44 0.53
CA ALA A 151 -8.11 19.34 1.39
C ALA A 151 -6.58 19.15 1.48
N TRP A 152 -6.08 18.90 2.68
CA TRP A 152 -4.67 18.59 2.98
C TRP A 152 -4.58 17.37 3.90
N LEU A 153 -3.39 16.75 3.94
CA LEU A 153 -3.10 15.60 4.77
C LEU A 153 -2.28 16.01 5.99
N ASP A 154 -2.86 15.81 7.17
CA ASP A 154 -2.19 15.97 8.46
C ASP A 154 -1.54 14.66 8.88
N VAL A 155 -0.22 14.62 8.96
CA VAL A 155 0.56 13.42 9.27
C VAL A 155 1.17 13.51 10.65
N HIS A 156 0.70 12.66 11.57
CA HIS A 156 1.22 12.55 12.93
C HIS A 156 2.19 11.38 13.04
N ILE A 157 3.44 11.63 13.43
CA ILE A 157 4.42 10.55 13.62
C ILE A 157 4.27 9.97 15.04
N ARG A 158 3.55 8.86 15.16
CA ARG A 158 3.27 8.20 16.45
C ARG A 158 4.44 7.40 17.01
N LYS A 159 5.33 6.91 16.14
CA LYS A 159 6.55 6.20 16.52
C LYS A 159 7.56 6.32 15.40
N ARG A 160 8.82 6.60 15.72
CA ARG A 160 9.94 6.52 14.80
C ARG A 160 11.21 6.17 15.56
N ARG A 161 12.26 5.79 14.82
CA ARG A 161 13.62 5.75 15.38
C ARG A 161 14.19 7.17 15.42
N GLY A 162 14.94 7.49 16.48
CA GLY A 162 15.54 8.81 16.68
C GLY A 162 14.70 9.71 17.60
N PRO A 163 14.95 11.04 17.58
CA PRO A 163 14.25 11.99 18.43
C PRO A 163 12.71 11.89 18.28
N PRO A 164 11.91 12.31 19.26
CA PRO A 164 10.46 12.42 19.04
C PRO A 164 10.17 13.44 17.93
N CYS A 165 9.03 13.29 17.25
CA CYS A 165 8.46 14.34 16.41
C CYS A 165 7.05 14.54 16.97
N LEU A 166 6.86 15.66 17.68
CA LEU A 166 5.62 15.97 18.39
C LEU A 166 4.66 16.78 17.51
N GLU A 167 5.21 17.53 16.56
CA GLU A 167 4.46 18.33 15.61
C GLU A 167 4.01 17.46 14.43
N SER A 168 2.82 17.76 13.91
CA SER A 168 2.31 17.11 12.71
C SER A 168 2.85 17.78 11.45
N ILE A 169 2.91 17.01 10.37
CA ILE A 169 3.39 17.47 9.07
C ILE A 169 2.19 17.64 8.16
N ALA A 170 1.98 18.87 7.70
CA ALA A 170 0.95 19.18 6.70
C ALA A 170 1.49 18.91 5.30
N LEU A 171 0.78 18.08 4.54
CA LEU A 171 1.10 17.75 3.16
C LEU A 171 -0.07 18.12 2.24
N ALA A 172 0.23 18.70 1.09
CA ALA A 172 -0.76 18.84 0.03
C ALA A 172 -1.20 17.45 -0.43
N LEU A 173 -2.49 17.24 -0.67
CA LEU A 173 -2.96 15.97 -1.21
C LEU A 173 -2.49 15.85 -2.65
N HIS A 174 -1.92 14.69 -2.98
CA HIS A 174 -1.58 14.36 -4.35
C HIS A 174 -2.85 14.40 -5.22
N PRO A 175 -2.86 15.09 -6.39
CA PRO A 175 -4.06 15.37 -7.18
C PRO A 175 -4.80 14.13 -7.70
N THR A 176 -4.20 12.95 -7.59
CA THR A 176 -4.75 11.65 -7.98
C THR A 176 -5.63 11.00 -6.90
N LEU A 177 -6.23 11.80 -6.01
CA LEU A 177 -7.13 11.31 -4.96
C LEU A 177 -8.25 10.44 -5.54
N MET A 178 -8.39 9.24 -5.00
CA MET A 178 -9.46 8.33 -5.38
C MET A 178 -10.77 8.79 -4.73
N PRO A 179 -11.88 8.91 -5.47
CA PRO A 179 -13.20 8.75 -4.87
C PRO A 179 -13.38 7.27 -4.45
N PRO A 180 -14.07 6.96 -3.34
CA PRO A 180 -14.45 5.59 -2.99
C PRO A 180 -15.48 5.10 -4.01
N THR A 181 -15.03 4.41 -5.05
CA THR A 181 -15.95 3.79 -6.01
C THR A 181 -16.29 2.38 -5.57
N ALA A 182 -17.59 2.06 -5.59
CA ALA A 182 -18.12 0.74 -5.28
C ALA A 182 -17.40 -0.36 -6.05
N ILE A 183 -17.20 -1.51 -5.40
CA ILE A 183 -16.55 -2.70 -5.96
C ILE A 183 -17.45 -3.26 -7.08
N PRO A 184 -17.06 -3.23 -8.36
CA PRO A 184 -17.76 -3.99 -9.38
C PRO A 184 -17.55 -5.49 -9.17
N SER A 185 -18.64 -6.24 -9.38
CA SER A 185 -18.70 -7.69 -9.29
C SER A 185 -17.89 -8.35 -10.41
N HIS A 186 -16.80 -9.02 -10.02
CA HIS A 186 -16.15 -10.17 -10.66
C HIS A 186 -15.80 -10.14 -12.18
N VAL A 187 -14.52 -10.39 -12.50
CA VAL A 187 -14.14 -11.11 -13.73
C VAL A 187 -13.69 -12.50 -13.29
N PRO A 188 -14.26 -13.59 -13.82
CA PRO A 188 -13.82 -14.94 -13.50
C PRO A 188 -12.37 -15.14 -13.89
N VAL A 189 -11.60 -15.75 -12.99
CA VAL A 189 -10.39 -16.48 -13.38
C VAL A 189 -10.84 -17.57 -14.36
N PRO A 190 -10.35 -17.60 -15.61
CA PRO A 190 -10.70 -18.69 -16.52
C PRO A 190 -10.20 -20.00 -15.92
N ALA A 191 -11.15 -20.84 -15.51
CA ALA A 191 -10.88 -22.18 -15.05
C ALA A 191 -10.64 -23.08 -16.27
N THR A 192 -9.44 -23.05 -16.86
CA THR A 192 -8.91 -24.19 -17.64
C THR A 192 -7.40 -24.03 -17.87
N ALA A 193 -6.59 -24.69 -17.05
CA ALA A 193 -5.30 -25.20 -17.53
C ALA A 193 -5.59 -26.58 -18.16
N PRO A 194 -5.09 -26.90 -19.35
CA PRO A 194 -5.23 -28.25 -19.89
C PRO A 194 -4.49 -29.23 -18.99
N GLU A 195 -5.13 -30.34 -18.63
CA GLU A 195 -4.48 -31.42 -17.89
C GLU A 195 -3.30 -31.98 -18.69
N PRO A 196 -2.15 -32.26 -18.06
CA PRO A 196 -1.05 -32.92 -18.74
C PRO A 196 -1.44 -34.37 -19.03
N VAL A 197 -1.53 -34.72 -20.32
CA VAL A 197 -1.62 -36.11 -20.77
C VAL A 197 -0.30 -36.78 -20.46
N TYR A 198 -0.28 -37.67 -19.47
CA TYR A 198 0.81 -38.62 -19.31
C TYR A 198 0.54 -39.80 -20.26
N ALA A 199 1.42 -39.99 -21.23
CA ALA A 199 1.45 -41.16 -22.11
C ALA A 199 2.21 -42.31 -21.44
#